data_AF-A0A0D7PKP7-F1
#
_entry.id   AF-A0A0D7PKP7-F1
#
_cell.length_a   1.000
_cell.length_b   1.000
_cell.length_c   1.000
_cell.angle_alpha   90.00
_cell.angle_beta   90.00
_cell.angle_gamma   90.00
#
_symmetry.space_group_name_H-M   'P 1'
#
loop_
_entity.id
_entity.type
_entity.pdbx_description
1 polymer ?
#
loop_
_entity_poly.entity_id
_entity_poly.type
_entity_poly.pdbx_seq_one_letter_code
_entity_poly.pdbx_strand_id
1 'polypeptide(L)'
;MEETQLMPGWYFIVVLSAIGGQGKSLFSELVALILRSLGCDIQVFSADVQQRLAAKLGSVHAIDIDLFDSPDDPLALLRAFSPLSLAIDQAAESGGSIVLDTAATWDKPVVRFLCDMGLDKVIADSGGQMIVALVTTSNRDAMRALATTSDLVRAALPLARPVWVLNERVGTVFPADFDPGLLDLEADHFAKMRAGVSEIVLPRLDDRLWQPVDRTGLNLIDFVTADPAKLAALWVDAAGRPLDRLSAAAVQRRIASWIAKMMEEASRGLRFPQAD
;
A
#
# COMPACT_ATOMS: atom_id res chain seq x y z
N MET A 1 -20.91 -28.86 -1.33
CA MET A 1 -19.47 -28.97 -1.62
C MET A 1 -18.90 -27.60 -1.37
N GLU A 2 -18.36 -27.37 -0.18
CA GLU A 2 -17.49 -26.21 0.03
C GLU A 2 -16.22 -26.48 -0.77
N GLU A 3 -15.98 -25.64 -1.76
CA GLU A 3 -14.72 -25.59 -2.48
C GLU A 3 -13.64 -25.27 -1.43
N THR A 4 -12.80 -26.24 -1.10
CA THR A 4 -11.60 -26.00 -0.29
C THR A 4 -10.72 -25.09 -1.13
N GLN A 5 -10.89 -23.77 -0.98
CA GLN A 5 -10.10 -22.77 -1.66
C GLN A 5 -8.66 -22.97 -1.21
N LEU A 6 -7.84 -23.59 -2.08
CA LEU A 6 -6.41 -23.70 -1.87
C LEU A 6 -5.88 -22.27 -1.72
N MET A 7 -5.35 -21.96 -0.54
CA MET A 7 -4.72 -20.68 -0.25
C MET A 7 -3.58 -20.46 -1.26
N PRO A 8 -3.41 -19.24 -1.81
CA PRO A 8 -2.32 -18.97 -2.73
C PRO A 8 -0.97 -19.22 -2.03
N GLY A 9 -0.03 -19.79 -2.76
CA GLY A 9 1.32 -20.09 -2.26
C GLY A 9 2.16 -18.83 -2.02
N TRP A 10 1.80 -17.72 -2.68
CA TRP A 10 2.47 -16.43 -2.56
C TRP A 10 1.61 -15.27 -3.06
N TYR A 11 2.00 -14.04 -2.74
CA TYR A 11 1.27 -12.83 -3.13
C TYR A 11 2.16 -11.87 -3.95
N PHE A 12 1.56 -11.24 -4.97
CA PHE A 12 2.11 -10.03 -5.58
C PHE A 12 1.19 -8.85 -5.32
N ILE A 13 1.65 -7.89 -4.52
CA ILE A 13 0.83 -6.77 -4.05
C ILE A 13 1.34 -5.49 -4.67
N VAL A 14 0.53 -4.89 -5.54
CA VAL A 14 0.84 -3.63 -6.22
C VAL A 14 0.09 -2.50 -5.53
N VAL A 15 0.82 -1.54 -4.97
CA VAL A 15 0.25 -0.40 -4.24
C VAL A 15 0.23 0.81 -5.16
N LEU A 16 -0.97 1.22 -5.60
CA LEU A 16 -1.19 2.29 -6.55
C LEU A 16 -1.91 3.48 -5.92
N SER A 17 -1.67 4.66 -6.50
CA SER A 17 -2.45 5.87 -6.28
C SER A 17 -2.19 6.82 -7.44
N ALA A 18 -3.26 7.38 -7.99
CA ALA A 18 -3.18 8.36 -9.06
C ALA A 18 -2.63 9.71 -8.59
N ILE A 19 -2.68 10.00 -7.28
CA ILE A 19 -2.22 11.27 -6.68
C ILE A 19 -1.11 11.00 -5.65
N GLY A 20 -0.17 11.93 -5.51
CA GLY A 20 0.85 11.89 -4.45
C GLY A 20 0.27 12.12 -3.04
N GLY A 21 1.01 11.68 -2.01
CA GLY A 21 0.66 11.98 -0.61
C GLY A 21 -0.57 11.25 -0.05
N GLN A 22 -1.06 10.20 -0.73
CA GLN A 22 -2.23 9.41 -0.32
C GLN A 22 -1.89 8.32 0.72
N GLY A 23 -0.60 8.04 0.96
CA GLY A 23 -0.17 7.05 1.94
C GLY A 23 0.27 5.69 1.37
N LYS A 24 0.66 5.62 0.09
CA LYS A 24 1.17 4.38 -0.53
C LYS A 24 2.32 3.75 0.25
N SER A 25 3.41 4.48 0.47
CA SER A 25 4.58 3.93 1.15
C SER A 25 4.29 3.53 2.61
N LEU A 26 3.37 4.22 3.30
CA LEU A 26 2.89 3.80 4.62
C LEU A 26 2.15 2.45 4.54
N PHE A 27 1.28 2.28 3.54
CA PHE A 27 0.58 1.02 3.32
C PHE A 27 1.52 -0.10 2.87
N SER A 28 2.48 0.19 1.98
CA SER A 28 3.52 -0.74 1.54
C SER A 28 4.39 -1.22 2.71
N GLU A 29 4.77 -0.31 3.61
CA GLU A 29 5.46 -0.63 4.86
C GLU A 29 4.62 -1.54 5.76
N LEU A 30 3.34 -1.19 5.97
CA LEU A 30 2.40 -1.98 6.75
C LEU A 30 2.25 -3.41 6.22
N VAL A 31 2.04 -3.56 4.92
CA VAL A 31 1.90 -4.87 4.27
C VAL A 31 3.17 -5.70 4.39
N ALA A 32 4.34 -5.07 4.17
CA ALA A 32 5.62 -5.75 4.32
C ALA A 32 5.84 -6.27 5.74
N LEU A 33 5.45 -5.48 6.76
CA LEU A 33 5.54 -5.90 8.15
C LEU A 33 4.56 -7.03 8.49
N ILE A 34 3.33 -6.99 7.97
CA ILE A 34 2.36 -8.06 8.16
C ILE A 34 2.89 -9.37 7.56
N LEU A 35 3.34 -9.36 6.31
CA LEU A 35 3.88 -10.56 5.64
C LEU A 35 5.10 -11.11 6.38
N ARG A 36 6.03 -10.26 6.82
CA ARG A 36 7.17 -10.69 7.65
C ARG A 36 6.73 -11.31 8.97
N SER A 37 5.70 -10.75 9.62
CA SER A 37 5.17 -11.28 10.88
C SER A 37 4.50 -12.65 10.72
N LEU A 38 4.01 -12.96 9.52
CA LEU A 38 3.48 -14.27 9.15
C LEU A 38 4.58 -15.26 8.73
N GLY A 39 5.85 -14.86 8.77
CA GLY A 39 6.98 -15.69 8.36
C GLY A 39 7.14 -15.80 6.84
N CYS A 40 6.46 -14.96 6.05
CA CYS A 40 6.63 -14.96 4.61
C CYS A 40 7.94 -14.28 4.21
N ASP A 41 8.71 -14.94 3.33
CA ASP A 41 9.78 -14.27 2.60
C ASP A 41 9.18 -13.19 1.70
N ILE A 42 9.76 -12.00 1.73
CA ILE A 42 9.24 -10.84 0.99
C ILE A 42 10.35 -10.06 0.31
N GLN A 43 10.12 -9.75 -0.97
CA GLN A 43 10.87 -8.75 -1.72
C GLN A 43 10.03 -7.48 -1.88
N VAL A 44 10.61 -6.33 -1.55
CA VAL A 44 9.94 -5.03 -1.70
C VAL A 44 10.60 -4.27 -2.82
N PHE A 45 9.81 -3.86 -3.80
CA PHE A 45 10.22 -3.00 -4.91
C PHE A 45 9.63 -1.61 -4.71
N SER A 46 10.41 -0.57 -5.03
CA SER A 46 9.93 0.81 -4.98
C SER A 46 10.34 1.55 -6.24
N ALA A 47 9.34 2.16 -6.88
CA ALA A 47 9.54 3.11 -7.97
C ALA A 47 9.62 4.57 -7.45
N ASP A 48 9.82 4.77 -6.14
CA ASP A 48 9.96 6.10 -5.53
C ASP A 48 11.42 6.56 -5.50
N VAL A 49 11.71 7.66 -6.21
CA VAL A 49 13.02 8.31 -6.26
C VAL A 49 13.48 8.79 -4.88
N GLN A 50 12.55 9.06 -3.97
CA GLN A 50 12.87 9.62 -2.65
C GLN A 50 13.41 8.57 -1.66
N GLN A 51 13.43 7.29 -2.02
CA GLN A 51 13.96 6.18 -1.21
C GLN A 51 13.43 6.12 0.23
N ARG A 52 12.26 6.71 0.51
CA ARG A 52 11.70 6.80 1.87
C ARG A 52 11.38 5.42 2.44
N LEU A 53 10.84 4.54 1.60
CA LEU A 53 10.53 3.17 2.00
C LEU A 53 11.82 2.35 2.27
N ALA A 54 12.87 2.57 1.47
CA ALA A 54 14.17 1.95 1.67
C ALA A 54 14.81 2.38 3.00
N ALA A 55 14.69 3.66 3.36
CA ALA A 55 15.19 4.16 4.65
C ALA A 55 14.54 3.47 5.86
N LYS A 56 13.28 3.04 5.74
CA LYS A 56 12.53 2.36 6.81
C LYS A 56 12.72 0.84 6.83
N LEU A 57 12.68 0.20 5.66
CA LEU A 57 12.69 -1.26 5.55
C LEU A 57 14.09 -1.86 5.29
N GLY A 58 15.07 -1.04 4.94
CA GLY A 58 16.44 -1.44 4.56
C GLY A 58 16.49 -2.07 3.18
N SER A 59 16.06 -3.32 3.05
CA SER A 59 16.15 -4.09 1.80
C SER A 59 14.96 -3.80 0.88
N VAL A 60 15.09 -2.76 0.05
CA VAL A 60 14.13 -2.37 -0.99
C VAL A 60 14.84 -2.26 -2.33
N HIS A 61 14.33 -2.95 -3.35
CA HIS A 61 14.82 -2.89 -4.71
C HIS A 61 14.27 -1.65 -5.41
N ALA A 62 15.15 -0.76 -5.85
CA ALA A 62 14.74 0.42 -6.62
C ALA A 62 14.40 0.02 -8.06
N ILE A 63 13.28 0.53 -8.56
CA ILE A 63 12.93 0.53 -9.98
C ILE A 63 13.33 1.87 -10.55
N ASP A 64 14.20 1.85 -11.56
CA ASP A 64 14.67 3.07 -12.21
C ASP A 64 13.56 3.64 -13.09
N ILE A 65 12.90 4.69 -12.59
CA ILE A 65 11.81 5.34 -13.28
C ILE A 65 12.26 6.31 -14.38
N ASP A 66 13.54 6.69 -14.42
CA ASP A 66 14.06 7.61 -15.42
C ASP A 66 14.18 6.91 -16.79
N LEU A 67 14.28 5.57 -16.78
CA LEU A 67 14.27 4.76 -18.01
C LEU A 67 12.94 4.88 -18.78
N PHE A 68 11.81 5.18 -18.16
CA PHE A 68 10.52 5.22 -18.87
C PHE A 68 10.32 6.49 -19.71
N ASP A 69 11.04 7.56 -19.41
CA ASP A 69 10.99 8.83 -20.15
C ASP A 69 11.91 8.80 -21.39
N SER A 70 12.30 7.62 -21.88
CA SER A 70 13.04 7.44 -23.12
C SER A 70 12.07 7.18 -24.29
N PRO A 71 11.56 8.22 -24.98
CA PRO A 71 10.53 8.08 -26.02
C PRO A 71 10.97 7.24 -27.22
N ASP A 72 12.29 7.06 -27.41
CA ASP A 72 12.89 6.35 -28.53
C ASP A 72 13.25 4.89 -28.21
N ASP A 73 13.08 4.43 -26.97
CA ASP A 73 13.40 3.05 -26.57
C ASP A 73 12.12 2.25 -26.25
N PRO A 74 11.61 1.42 -27.19
CA PRO A 74 10.42 0.62 -26.96
C PRO A 74 10.60 -0.45 -25.87
N LEU A 75 11.83 -0.72 -25.42
CA LEU A 75 12.15 -1.70 -24.38
C LEU A 75 12.41 -1.05 -23.01
N ALA A 76 12.36 0.27 -22.88
CA ALA A 76 12.77 0.95 -21.66
C ALA A 76 11.94 0.53 -20.44
N LEU A 77 10.62 0.41 -20.62
CA LEU A 77 9.67 -0.07 -19.61
C LEU A 77 10.01 -1.51 -19.18
N LEU A 78 10.34 -2.39 -20.12
CA LEU A 78 10.74 -3.78 -19.82
C LEU A 78 12.06 -3.85 -19.05
N ARG A 79 13.05 -3.01 -19.42
CA ARG A 79 14.34 -2.98 -18.72
C ARG A 79 14.19 -2.47 -17.29
N ALA A 80 13.40 -1.42 -17.09
CA ALA A 80 13.15 -0.87 -15.76
C ALA A 80 12.50 -1.89 -14.81
N PHE A 81 11.57 -2.70 -15.32
CA PHE A 81 10.91 -3.76 -14.55
C PHE A 81 11.60 -5.13 -14.61
N SER A 82 12.72 -5.30 -15.33
CA SER A 82 13.41 -6.59 -15.42
C SER A 82 13.78 -7.20 -14.06
N PRO A 83 14.24 -6.43 -13.05
CA PRO A 83 14.46 -6.97 -11.71
C PRO A 83 13.18 -7.53 -11.06
N LEU A 84 12.03 -6.89 -11.31
CA LEU A 84 10.74 -7.36 -10.82
C LEU A 84 10.32 -8.67 -11.49
N SER A 85 10.53 -8.79 -12.81
CA SER A 85 10.23 -10.03 -13.54
C SER A 85 11.04 -11.22 -13.00
N LEU A 86 12.34 -11.04 -12.74
CA LEU A 86 13.16 -12.09 -12.13
C LEU A 86 12.69 -12.47 -10.72
N ALA A 87 12.26 -11.49 -9.92
CA ALA A 87 11.72 -11.77 -8.59
C ALA A 87 10.40 -12.53 -8.64
N ILE A 88 9.56 -12.27 -9.65
CA ILE A 88 8.30 -13.02 -9.88
C ILE A 88 8.59 -14.50 -10.16
N ASP A 89 9.58 -14.80 -11.00
CA ASP A 89 9.99 -16.18 -11.28
C ASP A 89 10.49 -16.88 -10.01
N GLN A 90 11.32 -16.19 -9.21
CA GLN A 90 11.80 -16.73 -7.93
C GLN A 90 10.68 -16.94 -6.91
N ALA A 91 9.75 -15.99 -6.83
CA ALA A 91 8.57 -16.06 -5.97
C ALA A 91 7.68 -17.25 -6.31
N ALA A 92 7.46 -17.51 -7.60
CA ALA A 92 6.73 -18.67 -8.08
C ALA A 92 7.39 -20.00 -7.68
N GLU A 93 8.72 -20.06 -7.64
CA GLU A 93 9.46 -21.26 -7.22
C GLU A 93 9.52 -21.44 -5.69
N SER A 94 9.71 -20.35 -4.94
CA SER A 94 9.99 -20.40 -3.50
C SER A 94 8.77 -20.16 -2.60
N GLY A 95 7.66 -19.66 -3.15
CA GLY A 95 6.52 -19.15 -2.38
C GLY A 95 6.76 -17.78 -1.75
N GLY A 96 7.81 -17.05 -2.17
CA GLY A 96 8.10 -15.70 -1.67
C GLY A 96 7.09 -14.67 -2.18
N SER A 97 6.68 -13.72 -1.34
CA SER A 97 5.75 -12.65 -1.73
C SER A 97 6.49 -11.39 -2.19
N ILE A 98 5.81 -10.57 -2.99
CA ILE A 98 6.36 -9.34 -3.55
C ILE A 98 5.43 -8.17 -3.24
N VAL A 99 6.00 -7.04 -2.80
CA VAL A 99 5.28 -5.76 -2.66
C VAL A 99 5.91 -4.75 -3.59
N LEU A 100 5.11 -4.12 -4.44
CA LEU A 100 5.51 -3.05 -5.35
C LEU A 100 4.88 -1.71 -4.90
N ASP A 101 5.71 -0.81 -4.35
CA ASP A 101 5.36 0.57 -4.02
C ASP A 101 5.60 1.48 -5.23
N THR A 102 4.55 2.01 -5.85
CA THR A 102 4.71 2.80 -7.07
C THR A 102 4.97 4.27 -6.79
N ALA A 103 5.50 5.01 -7.76
CA ALA A 103 5.51 6.47 -7.72
C ALA A 103 4.09 7.06 -7.78
N ALA A 104 3.96 8.34 -7.42
CA ALA A 104 2.72 9.09 -7.60
C ALA A 104 2.44 9.33 -9.08
N THR A 105 1.18 9.22 -9.53
CA THR A 105 0.75 9.34 -10.95
C THR A 105 1.19 8.20 -11.87
N TRP A 106 1.68 7.09 -11.31
CA TRP A 106 2.16 5.93 -12.06
C TRP A 106 1.15 4.78 -12.14
N ASP A 107 -0.09 5.01 -11.76
CA ASP A 107 -1.15 4.00 -11.83
C ASP A 107 -1.37 3.50 -13.26
N LYS A 108 -1.48 4.40 -14.26
CA LYS A 108 -1.70 3.98 -15.65
C LYS A 108 -0.49 3.26 -16.29
N PRO A 109 0.75 3.79 -16.23
CA PRO A 109 1.91 3.10 -16.78
C PRO A 109 2.14 1.72 -16.16
N VAL A 110 1.98 1.61 -14.84
CA VAL A 110 2.15 0.32 -14.13
C VAL A 110 1.06 -0.66 -14.54
N VAL A 111 -0.22 -0.27 -14.53
CA VAL A 111 -1.30 -1.19 -14.94
C VAL A 111 -1.14 -1.64 -16.40
N ARG A 112 -0.72 -0.73 -17.28
CA ARG A 112 -0.41 -1.10 -18.67
C ARG A 112 0.73 -2.10 -18.75
N PHE A 113 1.84 -1.87 -18.05
CA PHE A 113 2.95 -2.82 -17.99
C PHE A 113 2.49 -4.21 -17.51
N LEU A 114 1.73 -4.26 -16.41
CA LEU A 114 1.21 -5.53 -15.86
C LEU A 114 0.33 -6.27 -16.88
N CYS A 115 -0.51 -5.53 -17.61
CA CYS A 115 -1.39 -6.06 -18.65
C CYS A 115 -0.62 -6.55 -19.89
N ASP A 116 0.31 -5.75 -20.40
CA ASP A 116 1.12 -6.08 -21.58
C ASP A 116 1.96 -7.35 -21.34
N MET A 117 2.37 -7.58 -20.09
CA MET A 117 3.09 -8.78 -19.65
C MET A 117 2.18 -9.94 -19.24
N GLY A 118 0.85 -9.75 -19.17
CA GLY A 118 -0.10 -10.76 -18.71
C GLY A 118 0.17 -11.26 -17.30
N LEU A 119 0.68 -10.40 -16.41
CA LEU A 119 1.21 -10.82 -15.11
C LEU A 119 0.13 -11.37 -14.17
N ASP A 120 -1.12 -10.92 -14.27
CA ASP A 120 -2.20 -11.48 -13.46
C ASP A 120 -2.41 -12.98 -13.76
N LYS A 121 -2.29 -13.36 -15.04
CA LYS A 121 -2.32 -14.76 -15.47
C LYS A 121 -1.07 -15.53 -15.06
N VAL A 122 0.14 -14.99 -15.30
CA VAL A 122 1.40 -15.65 -14.93
C VAL A 122 1.41 -15.98 -13.42
N ILE A 123 0.90 -15.07 -12.61
CA ILE A 123 0.85 -15.23 -11.15
C ILE A 123 -0.22 -16.25 -10.75
N ALA A 124 -1.39 -16.21 -11.37
CA ALA A 124 -2.43 -17.20 -11.12
C ALA A 124 -1.99 -18.63 -11.52
N ASP A 125 -1.37 -18.77 -12.70
CA ASP A 125 -0.90 -20.05 -13.24
C ASP A 125 0.24 -20.67 -12.39
N SER A 126 0.97 -19.84 -11.64
CA SER A 126 2.02 -20.26 -10.68
C SER A 126 1.49 -20.43 -9.24
N GLY A 127 0.17 -20.41 -9.04
CA GLY A 127 -0.44 -20.60 -7.71
C GLY A 127 -0.33 -19.40 -6.78
N GLY A 128 0.05 -18.22 -7.30
CA GLY A 128 0.06 -16.96 -6.57
C GLY A 128 -1.24 -16.18 -6.71
N GLN A 129 -1.33 -15.06 -5.98
CA GLN A 129 -2.43 -14.09 -6.15
C GLN A 129 -1.90 -12.67 -6.33
N MET A 130 -2.31 -12.03 -7.43
CA MET A 130 -2.11 -10.61 -7.63
C MET A 130 -3.18 -9.82 -6.86
N ILE A 131 -2.74 -8.88 -6.01
CA ILE A 131 -3.59 -7.92 -5.31
C ILE A 131 -3.20 -6.51 -5.78
N VAL A 132 -4.18 -5.73 -6.20
CA VAL A 132 -3.97 -4.33 -6.58
C VAL A 132 -4.63 -3.43 -5.53
N ALA A 133 -3.81 -2.86 -4.66
CA ALA A 133 -4.24 -1.99 -3.58
C ALA A 133 -4.26 -0.53 -4.06
N LEU A 134 -5.45 0.06 -4.13
CA LEU A 134 -5.69 1.42 -4.60
C LEU A 134 -5.86 2.35 -3.39
N VAL A 135 -4.83 3.17 -3.12
CA VAL A 135 -4.81 4.07 -1.96
C VAL A 135 -5.40 5.43 -2.32
N THR A 136 -6.36 5.87 -1.52
CA THR A 136 -7.04 7.17 -1.69
C THR A 136 -7.28 7.87 -0.36
N THR A 137 -7.61 9.15 -0.41
CA THR A 137 -8.05 9.96 0.74
C THR A 137 -9.39 10.62 0.42
N SER A 138 -9.99 11.33 1.38
CA SER A 138 -11.29 12.01 1.21
C SER A 138 -11.25 13.22 0.27
N ASN A 139 -10.12 13.52 -0.37
CA ASN A 139 -10.03 14.54 -1.41
C ASN A 139 -10.82 14.12 -2.65
N ARG A 140 -11.66 15.01 -3.19
CA ARG A 140 -12.53 14.74 -4.36
C ARG A 140 -11.75 14.20 -5.57
N ASP A 141 -10.61 14.80 -5.90
CA ASP A 141 -9.81 14.36 -7.05
C ASP A 141 -9.18 13.00 -6.79
N ALA A 142 -8.77 12.71 -5.56
CA ALA A 142 -8.27 11.39 -5.18
C ALA A 142 -9.34 10.31 -5.27
N MET A 143 -10.58 10.62 -4.83
CA MET A 143 -11.71 9.70 -4.93
C MET A 143 -12.16 9.49 -6.38
N ARG A 144 -12.19 10.54 -7.21
CA ARG A 144 -12.50 10.41 -8.65
C ARG A 144 -11.44 9.55 -9.34
N ALA A 145 -10.17 9.79 -9.02
CA ALA A 145 -9.08 9.02 -9.60
C ALA A 145 -9.11 7.55 -9.15
N LEU A 146 -9.46 7.26 -7.88
CA LEU A 146 -9.71 5.90 -7.42
C LEU A 146 -10.72 5.17 -8.30
N ALA A 147 -11.85 5.80 -8.63
CA ALA A 147 -12.87 5.21 -9.49
C ALA A 147 -12.32 4.91 -10.90
N THR A 148 -11.65 5.89 -11.52
CA THR A 148 -11.03 5.70 -12.84
C THR A 148 -9.99 4.58 -12.85
N THR A 149 -9.10 4.53 -11.84
CA THR A 149 -8.08 3.48 -11.73
C THR A 149 -8.72 2.12 -11.42
N SER A 150 -9.82 2.06 -10.67
CA SER A 150 -10.55 0.82 -10.40
C SER A 150 -11.12 0.19 -11.67
N ASP A 151 -11.75 1.00 -12.52
CA ASP A 151 -12.26 0.53 -13.82
C ASP A 151 -11.12 0.06 -14.72
N LEU A 152 -10.00 0.80 -14.76
CA LEU A 152 -8.81 0.43 -15.52
C LEU A 152 -8.24 -0.92 -15.07
N VAL A 153 -8.06 -1.12 -13.76
CA VAL A 153 -7.51 -2.37 -13.20
C VAL A 153 -8.42 -3.55 -13.52
N ARG A 154 -9.74 -3.39 -13.36
CA ARG A 154 -10.70 -4.46 -13.67
C ARG A 154 -10.70 -4.86 -15.13
N ALA A 155 -10.58 -3.88 -16.03
CA ALA A 155 -10.55 -4.12 -17.46
C ALA A 155 -9.23 -4.77 -17.91
N ALA A 156 -8.11 -4.33 -17.33
CA ALA A 156 -6.76 -4.73 -17.76
C ALA A 156 -6.23 -5.99 -17.07
N LEU A 157 -6.64 -6.25 -15.83
CA LEU A 157 -6.11 -7.32 -14.97
C LEU A 157 -7.27 -8.13 -14.35
N PRO A 158 -8.05 -8.88 -15.14
CA PRO A 158 -9.27 -9.54 -14.69
C PRO A 158 -9.04 -10.62 -13.61
N LEU A 159 -7.82 -11.18 -13.49
CA LEU A 159 -7.48 -12.15 -12.45
C LEU A 159 -6.93 -11.50 -11.17
N ALA A 160 -6.62 -10.20 -11.21
CA ALA A 160 -6.15 -9.49 -10.04
C ALA A 160 -7.31 -9.17 -9.08
N ARG A 161 -7.04 -9.22 -7.77
CA ARG A 161 -8.00 -8.80 -6.75
C ARG A 161 -7.82 -7.31 -6.42
N PRO A 162 -8.77 -6.43 -6.79
CA PRO A 162 -8.71 -5.05 -6.37
C PRO A 162 -9.05 -4.90 -4.88
N VAL A 163 -8.33 -3.99 -4.21
CA VAL A 163 -8.55 -3.62 -2.81
C VAL A 163 -8.52 -2.09 -2.73
N TRP A 164 -9.51 -1.49 -2.05
CA TRP A 164 -9.52 -0.05 -1.80
C TRP A 164 -8.93 0.23 -0.42
N VAL A 165 -7.90 1.07 -0.38
CA VAL A 165 -7.26 1.52 0.86
C VAL A 165 -7.71 2.94 1.13
N LEU A 166 -8.66 3.08 2.04
CA LEU A 166 -9.33 4.32 2.41
C LEU A 166 -8.53 5.01 3.52
N ASN A 167 -7.64 5.92 3.16
CA ASN A 167 -6.83 6.65 4.12
C ASN A 167 -7.57 7.86 4.67
N GLU A 168 -8.05 7.76 5.90
CA GLU A 168 -8.86 8.78 6.55
C GLU A 168 -8.06 9.93 7.19
N ARG A 169 -6.76 10.04 6.88
CA ARG A 169 -5.88 11.10 7.40
C ARG A 169 -6.51 12.50 7.34
N VAL A 170 -7.16 12.82 6.23
CA VAL A 170 -7.76 14.14 5.96
C VAL A 170 -9.30 14.14 6.04
N GLY A 171 -9.91 13.05 6.50
CA GLY A 171 -11.37 12.90 6.66
C GLY A 171 -11.86 11.54 6.18
N THR A 172 -13.13 11.22 6.49
CA THR A 172 -13.76 9.95 6.08
C THR A 172 -13.89 9.87 4.56
N VAL A 173 -13.43 8.75 4.00
CA VAL A 173 -13.59 8.45 2.57
C VAL A 173 -14.93 7.74 2.39
N PHE A 174 -15.78 8.23 1.49
CA PHE A 174 -17.13 7.69 1.26
C PHE A 174 -17.97 7.53 2.54
N PRO A 175 -18.32 8.64 3.24
CA PRO A 175 -19.22 8.59 4.38
C PRO A 175 -20.58 7.93 4.00
N ALA A 176 -21.36 7.55 5.01
CA ALA A 176 -22.60 6.80 4.80
C ALA A 176 -23.63 7.53 3.89
N ASP A 177 -23.59 8.86 3.87
CA ASP A 177 -24.42 9.76 3.07
C ASP A 177 -23.71 10.26 1.80
N PHE A 178 -22.60 9.63 1.40
CA PHE A 178 -21.84 10.04 0.22
C PHE A 178 -22.66 9.96 -1.06
N ASP A 179 -22.69 11.06 -1.81
CA ASP A 179 -23.30 11.14 -3.14
C ASP A 179 -22.24 10.90 -4.24
N PRO A 180 -22.31 9.79 -5.00
CA PRO A 180 -21.41 9.51 -6.12
C PRO A 180 -21.43 10.57 -7.22
N GLY A 181 -22.51 11.35 -7.34
CA GLY A 181 -22.61 12.48 -8.27
C GLY A 181 -21.53 13.54 -8.03
N LEU A 182 -20.99 13.62 -6.80
CA LEU A 182 -19.84 14.47 -6.50
C LEU A 182 -18.57 14.05 -7.25
N LEU A 183 -18.48 12.81 -7.73
CA LEU A 183 -17.35 12.33 -8.54
C LEU A 183 -17.68 12.28 -10.04
N ASP A 184 -18.85 12.79 -10.43
CA ASP A 184 -19.42 12.63 -11.77
C ASP A 184 -19.66 11.16 -12.12
N LEU A 185 -20.10 10.37 -11.12
CA LEU A 185 -20.42 8.96 -11.26
C LEU A 185 -21.91 8.71 -11.02
N GLU A 186 -22.50 7.85 -11.84
CA GLU A 186 -23.83 7.31 -11.57
C GLU A 186 -23.82 6.39 -10.34
N ALA A 187 -24.86 6.46 -9.52
CA ALA A 187 -24.95 5.69 -8.27
C ALA A 187 -24.81 4.17 -8.50
N ASP A 188 -25.45 3.65 -9.55
CA ASP A 188 -25.37 2.23 -9.93
C ASP A 188 -23.95 1.82 -10.35
N HIS A 189 -23.23 2.71 -11.04
CA HIS A 189 -21.84 2.45 -11.43
C HIS A 189 -20.94 2.40 -10.19
N PHE A 190 -21.09 3.37 -9.28
CA PHE A 190 -20.35 3.38 -8.02
C PHE A 190 -20.63 2.15 -7.15
N ALA A 191 -21.89 1.73 -7.05
CA ALA A 191 -22.27 0.52 -6.32
C ALA A 191 -21.61 -0.74 -6.92
N LYS A 192 -21.60 -0.88 -8.25
CA LYS A 192 -20.92 -2.00 -8.95
C LYS A 192 -19.41 -1.96 -8.79
N MET A 193 -18.81 -0.77 -8.79
CA MET A 193 -17.40 -0.60 -8.46
C MET A 193 -17.10 -1.08 -7.04
N ARG A 194 -17.94 -0.74 -6.07
CA ARG A 194 -17.72 -1.11 -4.66
C ARG A 194 -17.99 -2.59 -4.36
N ALA A 195 -19.02 -3.19 -4.95
CA ALA A 195 -19.51 -4.53 -4.59
C ALA A 195 -18.48 -5.67 -4.74
N GLY A 196 -17.45 -5.50 -5.57
CA GLY A 196 -16.42 -6.51 -5.83
C GLY A 196 -15.06 -6.19 -5.19
N VAL A 197 -14.98 -5.21 -4.30
CA VAL A 197 -13.71 -4.73 -3.73
C VAL A 197 -13.69 -4.93 -2.21
N SER A 198 -12.57 -5.37 -1.67
CA SER A 198 -12.34 -5.32 -0.22
C SER A 198 -11.88 -3.93 0.17
N GLU A 199 -12.48 -3.35 1.20
CA GLU A 199 -12.09 -2.05 1.74
C GLU A 199 -11.22 -2.22 2.98
N ILE A 200 -10.12 -1.47 3.02
CA ILE A 200 -9.21 -1.35 4.17
C ILE A 200 -9.23 0.10 4.61
N VAL A 201 -9.64 0.36 5.85
CA VAL A 201 -9.66 1.72 6.38
C VAL A 201 -8.37 1.97 7.15
N LEU A 202 -7.57 2.94 6.71
CA LEU A 202 -6.48 3.46 7.53
C LEU A 202 -7.06 4.59 8.39
N PRO A 203 -7.27 4.36 9.70
CA PRO A 203 -7.99 5.30 10.54
C PRO A 203 -7.26 6.62 10.66
N ARG A 204 -7.98 7.68 11.00
CA ARG A 204 -7.39 9.00 11.22
C ARG A 204 -6.44 9.01 12.43
N LEU A 205 -5.28 9.63 12.26
CA LEU A 205 -4.37 10.06 13.33
C LEU A 205 -4.09 11.56 13.18
N ASP A 206 -3.91 12.26 14.30
CA ASP A 206 -3.55 13.68 14.25
C ASP A 206 -2.15 13.83 13.63
N ASP A 207 -2.03 14.66 12.59
CA ASP A 207 -0.75 14.88 11.88
C ASP A 207 0.35 15.40 12.82
N ARG A 208 0.01 16.09 13.91
CA ARG A 208 0.98 16.53 14.94
C ARG A 208 1.61 15.36 15.69
N LEU A 209 0.93 14.20 15.72
CA LEU A 209 1.45 12.98 16.30
C LEU A 209 2.27 12.19 15.26
N TRP A 210 1.77 12.06 14.03
CA TRP A 210 2.38 11.22 13.00
C TRP A 210 3.57 11.85 12.27
N GLN A 211 3.47 13.12 11.85
CA GLN A 211 4.51 13.78 11.05
C GLN A 211 5.91 13.74 11.69
N PRO A 212 6.07 13.93 13.02
CA PRO A 212 7.36 13.78 13.66
C PRO A 212 7.92 12.35 13.55
N VAL A 213 7.07 11.33 13.62
CA VAL A 213 7.46 9.92 13.51
C VAL A 213 7.92 9.60 12.09
N ASP A 214 7.16 10.00 11.08
CA ASP A 214 7.48 9.73 9.68
C ASP A 214 8.85 10.29 9.27
N ARG A 215 9.26 11.42 9.88
CA ARG A 215 10.56 12.07 9.65
C ARG A 215 11.74 11.38 10.33
N THR A 216 11.50 10.49 11.29
CA THR A 216 12.59 9.79 12.00
C THR A 216 13.26 8.73 11.13
N GLY A 217 12.59 8.26 10.07
CA GLY A 217 13.03 7.12 9.28
C GLY A 217 12.91 5.77 10.01
N LEU A 218 12.40 5.74 11.25
CA LEU A 218 12.08 4.49 11.93
C LEU A 218 10.93 3.80 11.18
N ASN A 219 11.01 2.47 11.05
CA ASN A 219 9.83 1.71 10.66
C ASN A 219 8.82 1.62 11.82
N LEU A 220 7.60 1.19 11.51
CA LEU A 220 6.51 1.10 12.49
C LEU A 220 6.87 0.28 13.74
N ILE A 221 7.60 -0.83 13.59
CA ILE A 221 7.97 -1.70 14.72
C ILE A 221 9.08 -1.09 15.58
N ASP A 222 10.11 -0.55 14.94
CA ASP A 222 11.21 0.13 15.62
C ASP A 222 10.70 1.35 16.39
N PHE A 223 9.72 2.07 15.83
CA PHE A 223 9.07 3.18 16.54
C PHE A 223 8.30 2.70 17.78
N VAL A 224 7.52 1.62 17.67
CA VAL A 224 6.72 1.10 18.80
C VAL A 224 7.61 0.54 19.92
N THR A 225 8.78 0.02 19.58
CA THR A 225 9.72 -0.58 20.55
C THR A 225 10.81 0.38 21.03
N ALA A 226 10.93 1.57 20.44
CA ALA A 226 11.89 2.58 20.85
C ALA A 226 11.69 3.03 22.30
N ASP A 227 12.79 3.40 22.97
CA ASP A 227 12.73 4.01 24.30
C ASP A 227 11.98 5.35 24.24
N PRO A 228 10.88 5.53 24.98
CA PRO A 228 10.13 6.79 25.01
C PRO A 228 11.00 8.02 25.31
N ALA A 229 12.08 7.86 26.08
CA ALA A 229 13.00 8.95 26.38
C ALA A 229 13.71 9.49 25.11
N LYS A 230 13.95 8.63 24.12
CA LYS A 230 14.54 9.03 22.83
C LYS A 230 13.52 9.69 21.90
N LEU A 231 12.24 9.35 22.06
CA LEU A 231 11.14 9.91 21.28
C LEU A 231 10.61 11.24 21.82
N ALA A 232 10.93 11.56 23.08
CA ALA A 232 10.49 12.76 23.78
C ALA A 232 10.66 14.08 22.99
N ALA A 233 11.76 14.21 22.26
CA ALA A 233 12.08 15.40 21.47
C ALA A 233 11.21 15.58 20.20
N LEU A 234 10.46 14.55 19.80
CA LEU A 234 9.60 14.61 18.61
C LEU A 234 8.36 15.46 18.80
N TRP A 235 7.94 15.68 20.04
CA TRP A 235 6.75 16.46 20.39
C TRP A 235 7.07 17.50 21.45
N VAL A 236 6.27 18.56 21.49
CA VAL A 236 6.42 19.65 22.44
C VAL A 236 5.15 19.87 23.26
N ASP A 237 5.32 20.32 24.50
CA ASP A 237 4.24 20.78 25.37
C ASP A 237 3.70 22.16 24.94
N ALA A 238 2.71 22.68 25.66
CA ALA A 238 2.12 23.99 25.39
C ALA A 238 3.12 25.16 25.52
N ALA A 239 4.23 24.96 26.23
CA ALA A 239 5.31 25.93 26.39
C ALA A 239 6.43 25.76 25.34
N GLY A 240 6.27 24.83 24.39
CA GLY A 240 7.25 24.57 23.33
C GLY A 240 8.45 23.73 23.79
N ARG A 241 8.40 23.10 24.96
CA ARG A 241 9.48 22.24 25.47
C ARG A 241 9.25 20.79 25.06
N PRO A 242 10.32 20.00 24.83
CA PRO A 242 10.19 18.56 24.63
C PRO A 242 9.32 17.90 25.71
N LEU A 243 8.54 16.90 25.32
CA LEU A 243 7.78 16.12 26.29
C LEU A 243 8.71 15.40 27.28
N ASP A 244 8.25 15.16 28.50
CA ASP A 244 8.93 14.22 29.39
C ASP A 244 8.74 12.77 28.91
N ARG A 245 9.51 11.84 29.51
CA ARG A 245 9.47 10.41 29.16
C ARG A 245 8.07 9.78 29.28
N LEU A 246 7.29 10.13 30.31
CA LEU A 246 5.98 9.54 30.55
C LEU A 246 4.95 10.06 29.54
N SER A 247 5.01 11.35 29.25
CA SER A 247 4.20 12.01 28.23
C SER A 247 4.51 11.46 26.83
N ALA A 248 5.79 11.27 26.50
CA ALA A 248 6.22 10.62 25.26
C ALA A 248 5.73 9.17 25.16
N ALA A 249 5.81 8.41 26.26
CA ALA A 249 5.30 7.03 26.30
C ALA A 249 3.78 6.96 26.08
N ALA A 250 3.02 7.95 26.57
CA ALA A 250 1.59 8.03 26.34
C ALA A 250 1.26 8.30 24.86
N VAL A 251 2.00 9.19 24.20
CA VAL A 251 1.89 9.45 22.76
C VAL A 251 2.27 8.20 21.95
N GLN A 252 3.39 7.56 22.28
CA GLN A 252 3.85 6.33 21.62
C GLN A 252 2.79 5.24 21.71
N ARG A 253 2.19 4.99 22.88
CA ARG A 253 1.09 4.01 23.03
C ARG A 253 -0.11 4.32 22.15
N ARG A 254 -0.46 5.60 22.00
CA ARG A 254 -1.58 6.01 21.12
C ARG A 254 -1.27 5.70 19.66
N ILE A 255 -0.05 5.99 19.21
CA ILE A 255 0.39 5.68 17.85
C ILE A 255 0.49 4.17 17.64
N ALA A 256 0.98 3.41 18.64
CA ALA A 256 1.02 1.95 18.60
C ALA A 256 -0.37 1.34 18.45
N SER A 257 -1.37 1.84 19.19
CA SER A 257 -2.77 1.42 19.04
C SER A 257 -3.34 1.74 17.66
N TRP A 258 -2.96 2.88 17.09
CA TRP A 258 -3.33 3.26 15.72
C TRP A 258 -2.69 2.32 14.68
N ILE A 259 -1.41 1.97 14.82
CA ILE A 259 -0.70 0.99 13.98
C ILE A 259 -1.37 -0.39 14.08
N ALA A 260 -1.67 -0.86 15.29
CA ALA A 260 -2.34 -2.13 15.49
C ALA A 260 -3.69 -2.20 14.77
N LYS A 261 -4.48 -1.12 14.83
CA LYS A 261 -5.74 -1.03 14.09
C LYS A 261 -5.55 -1.05 12.57
N MET A 262 -4.52 -0.36 12.05
CA MET A 262 -4.17 -0.46 10.63
C MET A 262 -3.79 -1.90 10.24
N MET A 263 -3.01 -2.59 11.06
CA MET A 263 -2.61 -3.98 10.81
C MET A 263 -3.81 -4.93 10.79
N GLU A 264 -4.75 -4.74 11.71
CA GLU A 264 -6.01 -5.50 11.76
C GLU A 264 -6.84 -5.29 10.49
N GLU A 265 -7.07 -4.02 10.12
CA GLU A 265 -7.81 -3.65 8.92
C GLU A 265 -7.16 -4.21 7.65
N ALA A 266 -5.83 -4.09 7.52
CA ALA A 266 -5.09 -4.59 6.38
C ALA A 266 -5.11 -6.12 6.32
N SER A 267 -4.89 -6.82 7.43
CA SER A 267 -4.93 -8.29 7.47
C SER A 267 -6.31 -8.82 7.09
N ARG A 268 -7.39 -8.16 7.56
CA ARG A 268 -8.77 -8.50 7.21
C ARG A 268 -9.06 -8.27 5.73
N GLY A 269 -8.71 -7.10 5.18
CA GLY A 269 -9.02 -6.77 3.79
C GLY A 269 -8.15 -7.52 2.78
N LEU A 270 -6.89 -7.78 3.13
CA LEU A 270 -5.97 -8.57 2.31
C LEU A 270 -6.20 -10.07 2.46
N ARG A 271 -6.92 -10.54 3.49
CA ARG A 271 -7.24 -11.96 3.69
C ARG A 271 -6.00 -12.86 3.62
N PHE A 272 -4.91 -12.44 4.26
CA PHE A 272 -3.75 -13.32 4.42
C PHE A 272 -4.11 -14.53 5.29
N PRO A 273 -3.48 -15.71 5.09
CA PRO A 273 -3.62 -16.83 6.01
C PRO A 273 -3.22 -16.37 7.41
N GLN A 274 -4.07 -16.64 8.39
CA GLN A 274 -3.69 -16.46 9.79
C GLN A 274 -2.73 -17.59 10.16
N ALA A 275 -1.64 -17.27 10.85
CA ALA A 275 -0.80 -18.29 11.46
C ALA A 275 -1.63 -19.01 12.54
N ASP A 276 -1.70 -20.35 12.45
CA ASP A 276 -2.29 -21.21 13.48
C ASP A 276 -1.51 -21.12 14.82
#